data_AF-A0A0B7MLS1-F1
#
_entry.id   AF-A0A0B7MLS1-F1
#
_cell.length_a   1.000
_cell.length_b   1.000
_cell.length_c   1.000
_cell.angle_alpha   90.00
_cell.angle_beta   90.00
_cell.angle_gamma   90.00
#
_symmetry.space_group_name_H-M   'P 1'
#
loop_
_entity.id
_entity.type
_entity.pdbx_description
1 polymer ?
#
loop_
_entity_poly.entity_id
_entity_poly.type
_entity_poly.pdbx_seq_one_letter_code
_entity_poly.pdbx_strand_id
1 'polypeptide(L)'
;MWTCFLMAALFISIGIAVHGFKWYFLIAGLNTMPKEKKEKVNVKALGKLMGVYAYANSAVFLVMGILYAFDIKISMAPAFIFFGISTVYLLIKAQKYDGNLFDEQGKLRKDAGKQLALPVVITLVVFLAVGVLLFFVCSTHQNFLFGRRTTSTRHVRRNLCLGVY
;
A
#
# COMPACT_ATOMS: atom_id res chain seq x y z
N MET A 1 -7.33 -12.54 8.60
CA MET A 1 -8.68 -11.98 8.91
C MET A 1 -8.59 -10.67 9.68
N TRP A 2 -8.16 -10.66 10.95
CA TRP A 2 -8.11 -9.44 11.79
C TRP A 2 -7.30 -8.28 11.19
N THR A 3 -6.18 -8.59 10.54
CA THR A 3 -5.34 -7.60 9.85
C THR A 3 -6.11 -6.84 8.76
N CYS A 4 -7.02 -7.49 8.05
CA CYS A 4 -7.84 -6.87 7.01
C CYS A 4 -8.80 -5.82 7.62
N PHE A 5 -9.45 -6.16 8.73
CA PHE A 5 -10.35 -5.25 9.43
C PHE A 5 -9.61 -4.07 10.05
N LEU A 6 -8.42 -4.29 10.61
CA LEU A 6 -7.57 -3.20 11.11
C LEU A 6 -7.16 -2.24 9.99
N MET A 7 -6.77 -2.76 8.82
CA MET A 7 -6.46 -1.92 7.66
C MET A 7 -7.70 -1.17 7.17
N ALA A 8 -8.85 -1.83 7.08
CA ALA A 8 -10.09 -1.16 6.67
C ALA A 8 -10.47 -0.02 7.61
N ALA A 9 -10.34 -0.22 8.93
CA ALA A 9 -10.60 0.79 9.96
C ALA A 9 -9.60 1.96 9.89
N LEU A 10 -8.33 1.69 9.61
CA LEU A 10 -7.32 2.72 9.41
C LEU A 10 -7.61 3.56 8.14
N PHE A 11 -7.94 2.92 7.02
CA PHE A 11 -8.25 3.65 5.79
C PHE A 11 -9.54 4.48 5.91
N ILE A 12 -10.59 3.94 6.55
CA ILE A 12 -11.84 4.70 6.70
C ILE A 12 -11.66 5.91 7.63
N SER A 13 -10.91 5.77 8.73
CA SER A 13 -10.62 6.87 9.64
C SER A 13 -9.82 7.99 8.96
N ILE A 14 -8.80 7.65 8.17
CA ILE A 14 -8.05 8.63 7.37
C ILE A 14 -8.97 9.30 6.33
N GLY A 15 -9.81 8.52 5.66
CA GLY A 15 -10.78 9.04 4.68
C GLY A 15 -11.73 10.07 5.30
N ILE A 16 -12.29 9.76 6.47
CA ILE A 16 -13.19 10.66 7.22
C ILE A 16 -12.42 11.90 7.70
N ALA A 17 -11.20 11.74 8.21
CA ALA A 17 -10.38 12.84 8.68
C ALA A 17 -10.09 13.87 7.58
N VAL A 18 -9.69 13.41 6.40
CA VAL A 18 -9.30 14.29 5.30
C VAL A 18 -10.52 14.84 4.55
N HIS A 19 -11.53 14.02 4.28
CA HIS A 19 -12.70 14.45 3.50
C HIS A 19 -13.79 15.11 4.34
N GLY A 20 -14.10 14.54 5.51
CA GLY A 20 -15.16 15.00 6.41
C GLY A 20 -14.70 16.12 7.32
N PHE A 21 -13.68 15.87 8.14
CA PHE A 21 -13.16 16.86 9.10
C PHE A 21 -12.25 17.91 8.47
N LYS A 22 -11.93 17.78 7.16
CA LYS A 22 -11.06 18.70 6.42
C LYS A 22 -9.69 18.87 7.10
N TRP A 23 -9.19 17.81 7.74
CA TRP A 23 -7.88 17.81 8.38
C TRP A 23 -6.77 17.72 7.33
N TYR A 24 -6.65 18.77 6.51
CA TYR A 24 -5.67 18.88 5.44
C TYR A 24 -4.24 18.96 5.97
N PHE A 25 -4.05 19.18 7.27
CA PHE A 25 -2.74 19.11 7.92
C PHE A 25 -2.16 17.69 7.89
N LEU A 26 -2.99 16.63 7.77
CA LEU A 26 -2.50 15.25 7.59
C LEU A 26 -1.82 15.05 6.24
N ILE A 27 -2.07 15.94 5.28
CA ILE A 27 -1.42 15.90 3.98
C ILE A 27 -0.04 16.53 4.16
N ALA A 28 0.97 15.68 4.37
CA ALA A 28 2.34 16.11 4.64
C ALA A 28 2.85 17.19 3.66
N GLY A 29 2.50 17.06 2.37
CA GLY A 29 2.85 18.04 1.34
C GLY A 29 2.27 19.45 1.56
N LEU A 30 1.12 19.59 2.22
CA LEU A 30 0.54 20.90 2.56
C LEU A 30 1.11 21.51 3.85
N ASN A 31 1.81 20.70 4.66
CA ASN A 31 2.44 21.14 5.89
C ASN A 31 3.87 21.62 5.65
N THR A 32 4.57 21.05 4.66
CA THR A 32 5.94 21.44 4.29
C THR A 32 6.01 22.55 3.24
N MET A 33 4.88 22.89 2.60
CA MET A 33 4.81 23.89 1.54
C MET A 33 4.68 25.33 2.11
N PRO A 34 5.40 26.33 1.55
CA PRO A 34 5.24 27.73 1.94
C PRO A 34 3.85 28.27 1.56
N LYS A 35 3.36 29.27 2.31
CA LYS A 35 1.97 29.79 2.22
C LYS A 35 1.55 30.19 0.79
N GLU A 36 2.43 30.88 0.06
CA GLU A 36 2.18 31.33 -1.32
C GLU A 36 1.92 30.18 -2.32
N LYS A 37 2.64 29.06 -2.16
CA LYS A 37 2.46 27.88 -3.02
C LYS A 37 1.22 27.09 -2.62
N LYS A 38 0.88 27.10 -1.32
CA LYS A 38 -0.28 26.40 -0.77
C LYS A 38 -1.60 26.99 -1.27
N GLU A 39 -1.67 28.31 -1.45
CA GLU A 39 -2.84 29.00 -1.99
C GLU A 39 -3.15 28.60 -3.45
N LYS A 40 -2.13 28.21 -4.22
CA LYS A 40 -2.28 27.72 -5.59
C LYS A 40 -2.78 26.27 -5.67
N VAL A 41 -2.82 25.55 -4.55
CA VAL A 41 -3.28 24.16 -4.51
C VAL A 41 -4.78 24.11 -4.24
N ASN A 42 -5.52 23.34 -5.04
CA ASN A 42 -6.93 23.06 -4.76
C ASN A 42 -7.06 22.01 -3.66
N VAL A 43 -6.89 22.45 -2.41
CA VAL A 43 -6.87 21.59 -1.21
C VAL A 43 -8.20 20.83 -1.04
N LYS A 44 -9.34 21.45 -1.37
CA LYS A 44 -10.66 20.83 -1.24
C LYS A 44 -10.83 19.65 -2.21
N ALA A 45 -10.46 19.85 -3.48
CA ALA A 45 -10.53 18.78 -4.48
C ALA A 45 -9.51 17.67 -4.19
N LEU A 46 -8.30 18.03 -3.74
CA LEU A 46 -7.26 17.10 -3.33
C LEU A 46 -7.72 16.24 -2.14
N GLY A 47 -8.28 16.87 -1.10
CA GLY A 47 -8.82 16.16 0.07
C GLY A 47 -9.97 15.22 -0.28
N LYS A 48 -10.84 15.61 -1.24
CA LYS A 48 -11.87 14.72 -1.78
C LYS A 48 -11.26 13.52 -2.52
N LEU A 49 -10.23 13.72 -3.34
CA LEU A 49 -9.53 12.61 -3.99
C LEU A 49 -8.94 11.65 -2.97
N MET A 50 -8.23 12.16 -1.96
CA MET A 50 -7.63 11.34 -0.90
C MET A 50 -8.67 10.57 -0.10
N GLY A 51 -9.80 11.21 0.22
CA GLY A 51 -10.94 10.55 0.87
C GLY A 51 -11.51 9.40 0.05
N VAL A 52 -11.82 9.63 -1.22
CA VAL A 52 -12.35 8.59 -2.12
C VAL A 52 -11.38 7.41 -2.25
N TYR A 53 -10.09 7.69 -2.39
CA TYR A 53 -9.06 6.66 -2.41
C TYR A 53 -9.03 5.83 -1.11
N ALA A 54 -9.13 6.49 0.03
CA ALA A 54 -9.12 5.82 1.33
C ALA A 54 -10.37 4.96 1.52
N TYR A 55 -11.56 5.47 1.14
CA TYR A 55 -12.79 4.69 1.19
C TYR A 55 -12.78 3.50 0.23
N ALA A 56 -12.26 3.66 -0.98
CA ALA A 56 -12.15 2.57 -1.95
C ALA A 56 -11.25 1.45 -1.42
N ASN A 57 -10.07 1.78 -0.88
CA ASN A 57 -9.18 0.78 -0.29
C ASN A 57 -9.76 0.15 0.98
N SER A 58 -10.43 0.94 1.82
CA SER A 58 -11.14 0.42 2.99
C SER A 58 -12.20 -0.62 2.60
N ALA A 59 -13.01 -0.33 1.58
CA ALA A 59 -14.02 -1.26 1.08
C ALA A 59 -13.40 -2.57 0.58
N VAL A 60 -12.29 -2.50 -0.17
CA VAL A 60 -11.58 -3.69 -0.65
C VAL A 60 -11.03 -4.52 0.50
N PHE A 61 -10.36 -3.91 1.49
CA PHE A 61 -9.85 -4.65 2.65
C PHE A 61 -10.97 -5.21 3.55
N LEU A 62 -12.09 -4.50 3.65
CA LEU A 62 -13.26 -4.96 4.40
C LEU A 62 -13.90 -6.18 3.74
N VAL A 63 -14.12 -6.12 2.42
CA VAL A 63 -14.62 -7.26 1.62
C VAL A 63 -13.68 -8.45 1.78
N MET A 64 -12.37 -8.26 1.61
CA MET A 64 -11.39 -9.33 1.84
C MET A 64 -11.47 -9.92 3.27
N GLY A 65 -11.61 -9.07 4.29
CA GLY A 65 -11.79 -9.50 5.67
C GLY A 65 -13.01 -10.39 5.86
N ILE A 66 -14.14 -10.02 5.23
CA ILE A 66 -15.38 -10.81 5.22
C ILE A 66 -15.19 -12.15 4.50
N LEU A 67 -14.60 -12.16 3.30
CA LEU A 67 -14.36 -13.41 2.58
C LEU A 67 -13.49 -14.39 3.38
N TYR A 68 -12.46 -13.89 4.07
CA TYR A 68 -11.67 -14.71 4.98
C TYR A 68 -12.45 -15.21 6.20
N ALA A 69 -13.45 -14.46 6.68
CA ALA A 69 -14.31 -14.90 7.78
C ALA A 69 -15.23 -16.06 7.38
N PHE A 70 -15.61 -16.14 6.10
CA PHE A 70 -16.36 -17.25 5.52
C PHE A 70 -15.49 -18.43 5.06
N ASP A 71 -14.20 -18.44 5.43
CA ASP A 71 -13.21 -19.47 5.04
C ASP A 71 -13.06 -19.64 3.51
N ILE A 72 -13.38 -18.60 2.74
CA ILE A 72 -13.15 -18.55 1.31
C ILE A 72 -11.65 -18.31 1.09
N LYS A 73 -10.95 -19.32 0.59
CA LYS A 73 -9.49 -19.30 0.36
C LYS A 73 -9.11 -18.49 -0.88
N ILE A 74 -9.41 -17.20 -0.86
CA ILE A 74 -8.92 -16.25 -1.85
C ILE A 74 -7.54 -15.74 -1.43
N SER A 75 -6.65 -15.57 -2.40
CA SER A 75 -5.34 -14.95 -2.19
C SER A 75 -5.50 -13.45 -1.89
N MET A 76 -4.63 -12.89 -1.06
CA MET A 76 -4.60 -11.44 -0.79
C MET A 76 -4.07 -10.63 -1.99
N ALA A 77 -3.53 -11.30 -3.01
CA ALA A 77 -2.93 -10.68 -4.19
C ALA A 77 -3.84 -9.66 -4.91
N PRO A 78 -5.13 -9.92 -5.18
CA PRO A 78 -6.00 -8.95 -5.86
C PRO A 78 -6.15 -7.64 -5.09
N ALA A 79 -6.22 -7.71 -3.75
CA ALA A 79 -6.32 -6.52 -2.91
C ALA A 79 -5.04 -5.68 -2.96
N PHE A 80 -3.87 -6.31 -2.93
CA PHE A 80 -2.60 -5.59 -3.07
C PHE A 80 -2.38 -5.03 -4.48
N ILE A 81 -2.81 -5.74 -5.52
CA ILE A 81 -2.76 -5.23 -6.90
C ILE A 81 -3.65 -3.99 -7.01
N PHE A 82 -4.88 -4.04 -6.50
CA PHE A 82 -5.78 -2.89 -6.46
C PHE A 82 -5.18 -1.72 -5.66
N PHE A 83 -4.61 -1.99 -4.48
CA PHE A 83 -3.94 -0.99 -3.65
C PHE A 83 -2.78 -0.32 -4.40
N GLY A 84 -1.92 -1.10 -5.07
CA GLY A 84 -0.80 -0.58 -5.86
C GLY A 84 -1.27 0.30 -7.02
N ILE A 85 -2.22 -0.18 -7.84
CA ILE A 85 -2.75 0.58 -8.98
C ILE A 85 -3.44 1.86 -8.51
N SER A 86 -4.27 1.77 -7.48
CA SER A 86 -4.98 2.94 -6.94
C SER A 86 -4.03 3.96 -6.32
N THR A 87 -2.91 3.51 -5.73
CA THR A 87 -1.85 4.39 -5.20
C THR A 87 -1.19 5.17 -6.33
N VAL A 88 -0.77 4.49 -7.40
CA VAL A 88 -0.16 5.16 -8.57
C VAL A 88 -1.16 6.13 -9.21
N TYR A 89 -2.42 5.72 -9.34
CA TYR A 89 -3.50 6.59 -9.83
C TYR A 89 -3.68 7.84 -8.98
N LEU A 90 -3.74 7.70 -7.64
CA LEU A 90 -3.82 8.83 -6.73
C LEU A 90 -2.60 9.74 -6.88
N LEU A 91 -1.39 9.17 -6.97
CA LEU A 91 -0.16 9.93 -7.11
C LEU A 91 -0.17 10.81 -8.36
N ILE A 92 -0.67 10.30 -9.49
CA ILE A 92 -0.76 11.07 -10.74
C ILE A 92 -1.88 12.10 -10.65
N LYS A 93 -3.07 11.70 -10.19
CA LYS A 93 -4.26 12.56 -10.17
C LYS A 93 -4.21 13.64 -9.09
N ALA A 94 -3.51 13.41 -7.99
CA ALA A 94 -3.30 14.41 -6.93
C ALA A 94 -2.61 15.65 -7.47
N GLN A 95 -1.69 15.46 -8.41
CA GLN A 95 -0.86 16.53 -8.94
C GLN A 95 -1.66 17.49 -9.82
N LYS A 96 -2.74 17.01 -10.46
CA LYS A 96 -3.67 17.87 -11.21
C LYS A 96 -4.27 18.98 -10.34
N TYR A 97 -4.32 18.77 -9.03
CA TYR A 97 -4.83 19.77 -8.08
C TYR A 97 -3.73 20.70 -7.55
N ASP A 98 -2.47 20.52 -7.94
CA ASP A 98 -1.36 21.42 -7.63
C ASP A 98 -1.18 22.45 -8.75
N GLY A 99 -1.66 23.68 -8.51
CA GLY A 99 -1.51 24.80 -9.43
C GLY A 99 -0.07 25.31 -9.58
N ASN A 100 0.91 24.75 -8.86
CA ASN A 100 2.32 25.02 -9.11
C ASN A 100 2.87 24.21 -10.31
N LEU A 101 2.25 23.06 -10.61
CA LEU A 101 2.72 22.10 -11.61
C LEU A 101 1.98 22.24 -12.95
N PHE A 102 0.71 22.61 -12.89
CA PHE A 102 -0.15 22.82 -14.06
C PHE A 102 -0.43 24.30 -14.24
N ASP A 103 -0.19 24.83 -15.44
CA ASP A 103 -0.58 26.20 -15.79
C ASP A 103 -2.10 26.33 -15.89
N GLU A 104 -2.63 27.56 -15.93
CA GLU A 104 -4.07 27.83 -16.07
C GLU A 104 -4.67 27.22 -17.35
N GLN A 105 -3.84 26.96 -18.38
CA GLN A 105 -4.26 26.25 -19.59
C GLN A 105 -4.22 24.71 -19.46
N GLY A 106 -3.95 24.17 -18.27
CA GLY A 106 -3.91 22.72 -17.98
C GLY A 106 -2.67 21.99 -18.50
N LYS A 107 -1.65 22.71 -19.00
CA LYS A 107 -0.39 22.12 -19.47
C LYS A 107 0.62 21.99 -18.32
N LEU A 108 1.38 20.89 -18.33
CA LEU A 108 2.54 20.71 -17.44
C LEU A 108 3.59 21.80 -17.72
N ARG A 109 4.07 22.47 -16.67
CA ARG A 109 5.25 23.34 -16.78
C ARG A 109 6.51 22.52 -17.08
N LYS A 110 7.42 23.06 -17.91
CA LYS A 110 8.64 22.34 -18.36
C LYS A 110 9.51 21.83 -17.20
N ASP A 111 9.55 22.54 -16.07
CA ASP A 111 10.28 22.13 -14.87
C ASP A 111 9.47 21.22 -13.91
N ALA A 112 8.15 21.14 -14.07
CA ALA A 112 7.26 20.36 -13.20
C ALA A 112 7.33 18.85 -13.44
N GLY A 113 7.76 18.42 -14.63
CA GLY A 113 7.89 17.00 -14.99
C GLY A 113 8.78 16.22 -14.03
N LYS A 114 9.90 16.82 -13.58
CA LYS A 114 10.81 16.20 -12.60
C LYS A 114 10.17 16.08 -11.21
N GLN A 115 9.40 17.09 -10.79
CA GLN A 115 8.70 17.09 -9.51
C GLN A 115 7.58 16.04 -9.44
N LEU A 116 6.99 15.70 -10.60
CA LEU A 116 6.00 14.64 -10.75
C LEU A 116 6.63 13.25 -10.82
N ALA A 117 7.72 13.10 -11.58
CA ALA A 117 8.39 11.82 -11.77
C ALA A 117 9.03 11.33 -10.46
N LEU A 118 9.58 12.22 -9.65
CA LEU A 118 10.28 11.88 -8.41
C LEU A 118 9.43 11.04 -7.42
N PRO A 119 8.24 11.48 -6.97
CA PRO A 119 7.43 10.69 -6.02
C PRO A 119 6.93 9.37 -6.61
N VAL A 120 6.63 9.35 -7.92
CA VAL A 120 6.20 8.12 -8.61
C VAL A 120 7.34 7.11 -8.65
N VAL A 121 8.54 7.53 -9.04
CA VAL A 121 9.74 6.67 -9.08
C VAL A 121 10.08 6.16 -7.69
N ILE A 122 10.08 7.02 -6.67
CA ILE A 122 10.33 6.61 -5.28
C ILE A 122 9.32 5.55 -4.85
N THR A 123 8.03 5.76 -5.13
CA THR A 123 6.98 4.80 -4.77
C THR A 123 7.17 3.45 -5.46
N LEU A 124 7.55 3.44 -6.74
CA LEU A 124 7.82 2.21 -7.47
C LEU A 124 9.04 1.46 -6.90
N VAL A 125 10.12 2.19 -6.58
CA VAL A 125 11.32 1.60 -5.95
C VAL A 125 10.99 1.00 -4.58
N VAL A 126 10.18 1.70 -3.77
CA VAL A 126 9.73 1.18 -2.47
C VAL A 126 8.88 -0.09 -2.65
N PHE A 127 7.93 -0.10 -3.59
CA PHE A 127 7.15 -1.31 -3.85
C PHE A 127 8.01 -2.49 -4.31
N LEU A 128 9.01 -2.26 -5.16
CA LEU A 128 9.96 -3.29 -5.58
C LEU A 128 10.79 -3.80 -4.38
N ALA A 129 11.33 -2.90 -3.55
CA ALA A 129 12.11 -3.26 -2.38
C ALA A 129 11.29 -4.10 -1.38
N VAL A 130 10.05 -3.70 -1.10
CA VAL A 130 9.12 -4.46 -0.25
C VAL A 130 8.79 -5.81 -0.88
N GLY A 131 8.55 -5.87 -2.20
CA GLY A 131 8.30 -7.12 -2.90
C GLY A 131 9.46 -8.10 -2.80
N VAL A 132 10.70 -7.63 -2.99
CA VAL A 132 11.93 -8.43 -2.83
C VAL A 132 12.09 -8.89 -1.38
N LEU A 133 11.88 -8.02 -0.40
CA LEU A 133 11.95 -8.36 1.01
C LEU A 133 10.94 -9.46 1.37
N LEU A 134 9.69 -9.34 0.92
CA LEU A 134 8.65 -10.34 1.13
C LEU A 134 9.01 -11.67 0.44
N PHE A 135 9.62 -11.62 -0.74
CA PHE A 135 10.11 -12.82 -1.42
C PHE A 135 11.20 -13.53 -0.61
N PHE A 136 12.16 -12.80 -0.05
CA PHE A 136 13.19 -13.37 0.83
C PHE A 136 12.59 -13.96 2.11
N VAL A 137 11.65 -13.26 2.76
CA VAL A 137 10.96 -13.75 3.97
C VAL A 137 10.20 -15.04 3.67
N CYS A 138 9.46 -15.08 2.56
CA CYS A 138 8.72 -16.27 2.12
C CYS A 138 9.66 -17.45 1.81
N SER A 139 10.72 -17.18 1.05
CA SER A 139 11.73 -18.18 0.67
C SER A 139 12.44 -18.77 1.91
N THR A 140 12.77 -17.92 2.88
CA THR A 140 13.40 -18.34 4.15
C THR A 140 12.48 -19.23 4.96
N HIS A 141 11.18 -18.90 5.02
CA HIS A 141 10.19 -19.69 5.77
C HIS A 141 9.97 -21.10 5.16
N GLN A 142 9.99 -21.23 3.83
CA GLN A 142 9.97 -22.54 3.17
C GLN A 142 11.23 -23.36 3.45
N ASN A 143 12.41 -22.75 3.38
CA ASN A 143 13.68 -23.43 3.67
C ASN A 143 13.78 -23.91 5.13
N PHE A 144 13.27 -23.13 6.08
CA PHE A 144 13.20 -23.53 7.49
C PHE A 144 12.24 -24.72 7.73
N LEU A 145 11.07 -24.72 7.10
CA LEU A 145 10.11 -25.84 7.18
C LEU A 145 10.62 -27.11 6.49
N PHE A 146 11.35 -26.98 5.38
CA PHE A 146 12.00 -28.12 4.71
C PHE A 146 13.19 -28.66 5.52
N GLY A 147 14.00 -27.79 6.15
CA GLY A 147 15.12 -28.20 7.01
C GLY A 147 14.70 -28.98 8.27
N ARG A 148 13.49 -28.74 8.81
CA ARG A 148 12.93 -29.55 9.90
C ARG A 148 12.42 -30.93 9.44
N ARG A 149 11.94 -31.09 8.20
CA ARG A 149 11.53 -32.41 7.67
C ARG A 149 12.73 -33.35 7.45
N THR A 150 13.86 -32.82 7.00
CA THR A 150 15.07 -33.63 6.74
C THR A 150 15.78 -34.08 8.02
N THR A 151 15.67 -33.32 9.11
CA THR A 151 16.21 -33.69 10.43
C THR A 151 15.32 -34.70 11.17
N SER A 152 13.99 -34.56 11.09
CA SER A 152 13.05 -35.53 11.67
C SER A 152 13.11 -36.91 10.98
N THR A 153 13.22 -36.95 9.65
CA THR A 153 13.39 -38.21 8.92
C THR A 153 14.73 -38.90 9.18
N ARG A 154 15.81 -38.14 9.46
CA ARG A 154 17.08 -38.74 9.92
C ARG A 154 16.96 -39.36 11.31
N HIS A 155 16.20 -38.77 12.23
CA HIS A 155 16.07 -39.32 13.58
C HIS A 155 15.18 -40.59 13.62
N VAL A 156 14.12 -40.64 12.81
CA VAL A 156 13.28 -41.85 12.67
C VAL A 156 14.05 -42.97 11.97
N ARG A 157 14.86 -42.65 10.95
CA ARG A 157 15.67 -43.67 10.26
C ARG A 157 16.84 -44.18 11.10
N ARG A 158 17.36 -43.38 12.05
CA ARG A 158 18.41 -43.83 13.00
C ARG A 158 17.86 -44.77 14.08
N ASN A 159 16.61 -44.59 14.51
CA ASN A 159 15.96 -45.49 15.46
C ASN A 159 15.41 -46.78 14.81
N LEU A 160 15.13 -46.79 13.50
CA LEU A 160 14.80 -48.04 12.78
C LEU A 160 16.03 -48.90 12.43
N CYS A 161 17.24 -48.33 12.35
CA CYS A 161 18.46 -49.09 12.08
C CYS A 161 19.19 -49.59 13.35
N LEU A 162 18.73 -49.23 14.56
CA LEU A 162 19.31 -49.66 15.84
C LEU A 162 18.44 -50.70 16.57
N GLY A 163 17.45 -51.29 15.89
CA GLY A 163 16.49 -52.24 16.47
C GLY A 163 16.36 -53.55 15.70
N VAL A 164 17.43 -54.02 15.06
CA VAL A 164 17.48 -55.36 14.44
C VAL A 164 18.88 -55.95 14.72
N TYR A 165 18.92 -56.84 15.72
CA TYR A 165 19.99 -57.75 16.17
C TYR A 165 21.34 -57.16 16.62
#